data_AF-A0A9D6NF22-F1
#
_entry.id   AF-A0A9D6NF22-F1
#
_cell.length_a   1.000
_cell.length_b   1.000
_cell.length_c   1.000
_cell.angle_alpha   90.00
_cell.angle_beta   90.00
_cell.angle_gamma   90.00
#
_symmetry.space_group_name_H-M   'P 1'
#
loop_
_entity.id
_entity.type
_entity.pdbx_description
1 polymer ?
#
loop_
_entity_poly.entity_id
_entity_poly.type
_entity_poly.pdbx_seq_one_letter_code
_entity_poly.pdbx_strand_id
1 'polypeptide(L)'
;MERFTRDRVLGILGVASGRLRYWERLGVVSPVREGRDNYYTLQDLIVLKRLVRLADQGLRVSELLERMEPRELYRALSTEQSLCVGRRLALSRGDDRVYEVETGQGILGFDACEERVVPLRRVTCPQNWMGIAEQARREGRIHDALVALEQALSVDGSRLEAWNQRGMLLLSLKRASEAVEAFRRALALQPTSSVVRYNLANALDELGETLEAVAELGRALALNPEHADSHFNRALGLEKMGRREEARYHWREYLRIEPSGESAQKVRQFLRDSEEHRVIPLRSGR
;
A
#
# COMPACT_ATOMS: atom_id res chain seq x y z
N MET A 1 20.26 30.86 13.43
CA MET A 1 19.10 29.95 13.55
C MET A 1 17.86 30.76 13.23
N GLU A 2 17.05 30.33 12.27
CA GLU A 2 15.76 30.97 12.01
C GLU A 2 14.87 30.83 13.26
N ARG A 3 14.33 31.97 13.71
CA ARG A 3 13.41 32.06 14.84
C ARG A 3 12.09 32.64 14.35
N PHE A 4 10.99 32.02 14.74
CA PHE A 4 9.65 32.41 14.34
C PHE A 4 8.95 33.05 15.53
N THR A 5 8.36 34.24 15.34
CA THR A 5 7.49 34.84 16.35
C THR A 5 6.17 34.08 16.43
N ARG A 6 5.47 34.17 17.56
CA ARG A 6 4.15 33.54 17.74
C ARG A 6 3.17 33.88 16.61
N ASP A 7 3.05 35.14 16.23
CA ASP A 7 2.11 35.55 15.18
C ASP A 7 2.48 34.92 13.82
N ARG A 8 3.77 34.80 13.52
CA ARG A 8 4.27 34.13 12.33
C ARG A 8 3.97 32.63 12.35
N VAL A 9 4.15 31.97 13.50
CA VAL A 9 3.80 30.55 13.67
C VAL A 9 2.30 30.31 13.48
N LEU A 10 1.45 31.14 14.08
CA LEU A 10 0.00 31.04 13.91
C LEU A 10 -0.41 31.23 12.44
N GLY A 11 0.21 32.19 11.74
CA GLY A 11 0.00 32.41 10.30
C GLY A 11 0.42 31.22 9.44
N ILE A 12 1.56 30.59 9.73
CA ILE A 12 2.05 29.41 9.00
C ILE A 12 1.16 28.18 9.22
N LEU A 13 0.72 27.97 10.46
CA LEU A 13 -0.06 26.80 10.84
C LEU A 13 -1.56 26.93 10.54
N GLY A 14 -2.06 28.16 10.35
CA GLY A 14 -3.49 28.41 10.14
C GLY A 14 -4.37 28.07 11.34
N VAL A 15 -3.82 28.11 12.57
CA VAL A 15 -4.54 27.74 13.79
C VAL A 15 -4.79 28.92 14.72
N ALA A 16 -5.87 28.83 15.51
CA ALA A 16 -6.18 29.80 16.54
C ALA A 16 -5.10 29.81 17.66
N SER A 17 -4.83 31.00 18.20
CA SER A 17 -3.88 31.21 19.33
C SER A 17 -4.17 30.31 20.53
N GLY A 18 -5.45 29.99 20.79
CA GLY A 18 -5.86 29.07 21.85
C GLY A 18 -5.31 27.65 21.68
N ARG A 19 -5.23 27.15 20.45
CA ARG A 19 -4.74 25.80 20.13
C ARG A 19 -3.23 25.69 20.34
N LEU A 20 -2.47 26.71 19.92
CA LEU A 20 -1.03 26.79 20.19
C LEU A 20 -0.74 26.86 21.69
N ARG A 21 -1.45 27.72 22.43
CA ARG A 21 -1.32 27.81 23.90
C ARG A 21 -1.66 26.51 24.63
N TYR A 22 -2.58 25.73 24.08
CA TYR A 22 -2.91 24.42 24.63
C TYR A 22 -1.71 23.46 24.54
N TRP A 23 -1.04 23.38 23.40
CA TRP A 23 0.15 22.52 23.24
C TRP A 23 1.37 23.00 24.04
N GLU A 24 1.51 24.32 24.21
CA GLU A 24 2.51 24.89 25.13
C GLU A 24 2.27 24.48 26.58
N ARG A 25 1.01 24.55 27.05
CA ARG A 25 0.66 24.14 28.42
C ARG A 25 0.87 22.65 28.66
N LEU A 26 0.66 21.83 27.64
CA LEU A 26 0.96 20.40 27.68
C LEU A 26 2.47 20.10 27.67
N GLY A 27 3.33 21.10 27.49
CA GLY A 27 4.78 20.95 27.53
C GLY A 27 5.37 20.26 26.31
N VAL A 28 4.57 20.01 25.25
CA VAL A 28 5.05 19.37 24.03
C VAL A 28 6.01 20.30 23.30
N VAL A 29 5.68 21.59 23.20
CA VAL A 29 6.56 22.61 22.62
C VAL A 29 6.78 23.72 23.63
N SER A 30 8.03 24.11 23.84
CA SER A 30 8.42 25.14 24.82
C SER A 30 9.11 26.30 24.09
N PRO A 31 8.40 27.41 23.79
CA PRO A 31 9.02 28.55 23.13
C PRO A 31 10.06 29.23 24.02
N VAL A 32 11.09 29.80 23.39
CA VAL A 32 12.08 30.64 24.07
C VAL A 32 11.48 32.02 24.26
N ARG A 33 11.43 32.50 25.51
CA ARG A 33 10.91 33.82 25.83
C ARG A 33 12.05 34.84 25.80
N GLU A 34 11.94 35.85 24.94
CA GLU A 34 12.87 36.97 24.88
C GLU A 34 12.06 38.27 25.00
N GLY A 35 12.21 38.95 26.14
CA GLY A 35 11.40 40.13 26.46
C GLY A 35 9.90 39.81 26.59
N ARG A 36 9.07 40.44 25.77
CA ARG A 36 7.61 40.24 25.74
C ARG A 36 7.17 39.16 24.75
N ASP A 37 8.09 38.68 23.91
CA ASP A 37 7.76 37.81 22.79
C ASP A 37 8.25 36.37 23.01
N ASN A 38 7.53 35.44 22.37
CA ASN A 38 7.83 34.02 22.35
C ASN A 38 8.33 33.64 20.96
N TYR A 39 9.48 32.97 20.92
CA TYR A 39 10.15 32.52 19.71
C TYR A 39 10.17 31.00 19.64
N TYR A 40 9.96 30.49 18.43
CA TYR A 40 9.95 29.06 18.10
C TYR A 40 11.08 28.78 17.10
N THR A 41 11.65 27.60 17.20
CA THR A 41 12.64 27.09 16.26
C THR A 41 11.97 26.46 15.04
N LEU A 42 12.76 26.15 14.01
CA LEU A 42 12.27 25.36 12.86
C LEU A 42 11.78 23.97 13.29
N GLN A 43 12.43 23.35 14.28
CA GLN A 43 12.05 22.05 14.80
C GLN A 43 10.69 22.09 15.52
N ASP A 44 10.43 23.16 16.28
CA ASP A 44 9.12 23.42 16.88
C ASP A 44 8.04 23.55 15.82
N LEU A 45 8.32 24.24 14.72
CA LEU A 45 7.37 24.41 13.62
C LEU A 45 7.01 23.06 12.96
N ILE A 46 7.99 22.17 12.78
CA ILE A 46 7.76 20.81 12.26
C ILE A 46 6.85 20.02 13.21
N VAL A 47 7.14 20.04 14.51
CA VAL A 47 6.34 19.36 15.53
C VAL A 47 4.91 19.91 15.54
N LEU A 48 4.75 21.23 15.57
CA LEU A 48 3.45 21.89 15.59
C LEU A 48 2.63 21.57 14.33
N LYS A 49 3.23 21.59 13.15
CA LYS A 49 2.54 21.22 11.89
C LYS A 49 2.01 19.79 11.91
N ARG A 50 2.74 18.88 12.55
CA ARG A 50 2.28 17.50 12.74
C ARG A 50 1.16 17.41 13.76
N LEU A 51 1.26 18.11 14.89
CA LEU A 51 0.17 18.19 15.88
C LEU A 51 -1.14 18.70 15.28
N VAL A 52 -1.09 19.68 14.37
CA VAL A 52 -2.27 20.13 13.60
C VAL A 52 -2.87 18.97 12.82
N ARG A 53 -2.06 18.26 12.03
CA ARG A 53 -2.51 17.12 11.22
C ARG A 53 -3.12 15.99 12.06
N LEU A 54 -2.52 15.68 13.22
CA LEU A 54 -3.05 14.71 14.18
C LEU A 54 -4.42 15.15 14.72
N ALA A 55 -4.54 16.41 15.12
CA ALA A 55 -5.78 16.95 15.64
C ALA A 55 -6.91 16.95 14.59
N ASP A 56 -6.60 17.25 13.33
CA ASP A 56 -7.56 17.23 12.23
C ASP A 56 -8.02 15.79 11.88
N GLN A 57 -7.22 14.78 12.24
CA GLN A 57 -7.57 13.35 12.16
C GLN A 57 -8.34 12.85 13.39
N GLY A 58 -8.65 13.73 14.35
CA GLY A 58 -9.43 13.43 15.54
C GLY A 58 -8.63 12.97 16.76
N LEU A 59 -7.29 12.96 16.69
CA LEU A 59 -6.42 12.54 17.78
C LEU A 59 -6.21 13.66 18.80
N ARG A 60 -6.51 13.41 20.08
CA ARG A 60 -6.24 14.41 21.14
C ARG A 60 -4.85 14.22 21.71
N VAL A 61 -4.08 15.30 21.73
CA VAL A 61 -2.70 15.30 22.26
C VAL A 61 -2.66 14.86 23.74
N SER A 62 -3.70 15.17 24.53
CA SER A 62 -3.82 14.68 25.91
C SER A 62 -3.86 13.16 26.01
N GLU A 63 -4.53 12.47 25.08
CA GLU A 63 -4.64 10.99 25.06
C GLU A 63 -3.29 10.32 24.74
N LEU A 64 -2.42 11.04 24.02
CA LEU A 64 -1.04 10.60 23.80
C LEU A 64 -0.21 10.79 25.08
N LEU A 65 -0.38 11.92 25.76
CA LEU A 65 0.39 12.25 26.97
C LEU A 65 0.00 11.42 28.20
N GLU A 66 -1.13 10.71 28.17
CA GLU A 66 -1.44 9.65 29.14
C GLU A 66 -0.47 8.46 29.05
N ARG A 67 0.22 8.31 27.91
CA ARG A 67 1.05 7.12 27.59
C ARG A 67 2.52 7.46 27.30
N MET A 68 2.86 8.73 27.16
CA MET A 68 4.24 9.17 26.91
C MET A 68 4.50 10.57 27.45
N GLU A 69 5.75 10.83 27.79
CA GLU A 69 6.14 12.14 28.30
C GLU A 69 6.11 13.20 27.19
N PRO A 70 5.80 14.48 27.50
CA PRO A 70 5.77 15.55 26.49
C PRO A 70 7.09 15.69 25.71
N ARG A 71 8.22 15.46 26.38
CA ARG A 71 9.55 15.49 25.75
C ARG A 71 9.76 14.32 24.79
N GLU A 72 9.17 13.16 25.08
CA GLU A 72 9.23 11.99 24.22
C GLU A 72 8.37 12.20 22.98
N LEU A 73 7.15 12.72 23.17
CA LEU A 73 6.27 13.10 22.07
C LEU A 73 6.93 14.15 21.17
N TYR A 74 7.58 15.17 21.75
CA TYR A 74 8.33 16.18 20.98
C TYR A 74 9.43 15.56 20.14
N ARG A 75 10.29 14.71 20.74
CA ARG A 75 11.37 14.03 20.01
C ARG A 75 10.82 13.21 18.86
N ALA A 76 9.78 12.43 19.12
CA ALA A 76 9.15 11.57 18.12
C ALA A 76 8.56 12.38 16.95
N LEU A 77 7.87 13.48 17.25
CA LEU A 77 7.32 14.36 16.21
C LEU A 77 8.37 15.23 15.52
N SER A 78 9.59 15.31 16.06
CA SER A 78 10.67 16.11 15.49
C SER A 78 11.56 15.32 14.51
N THR A 79 11.55 13.99 14.56
CA THR A 79 12.30 13.12 13.61
C THR A 79 11.47 12.81 12.36
N GLU A 80 12.08 12.50 11.22
CA GLU A 80 11.34 12.12 9.99
C GLU A 80 10.53 10.81 10.10
N GLN A 81 10.59 10.11 11.23
CA GLN A 81 10.10 8.73 11.40
C GLN A 81 8.76 8.60 12.17
N SER A 82 8.07 9.69 12.52
CA SER A 82 6.70 9.58 13.05
C SER A 82 5.69 9.62 11.91
N LEU A 83 5.01 8.51 11.67
CA LEU A 83 3.95 8.39 10.68
C LEU A 83 2.59 8.41 11.40
N CYS A 84 1.66 9.23 10.91
CA CYS A 84 0.28 9.15 11.31
C CYS A 84 -0.56 8.54 10.18
N VAL A 85 -1.18 7.40 10.47
CA VAL A 85 -1.98 6.62 9.52
C VAL A 85 -3.37 6.45 10.09
N GLY A 86 -4.30 7.33 9.71
CA GLY A 86 -5.67 7.31 10.21
C GLY A 86 -5.74 7.45 11.74
N ARG A 87 -6.32 6.46 12.43
CA ARG A 87 -6.50 6.41 13.90
C ARG A 87 -5.30 5.81 14.65
N ARG A 88 -4.15 5.67 13.98
CA ARG A 88 -2.96 5.01 14.53
C ARG A 88 -1.73 5.89 14.37
N LEU A 89 -1.03 6.10 15.49
CA LEU A 89 0.26 6.78 15.54
C LEU A 89 1.36 5.73 15.71
N ALA A 90 2.29 5.65 14.76
CA ALA A 90 3.48 4.81 14.87
C ALA A 90 4.71 5.68 15.14
N LEU A 91 5.37 5.46 16.27
CA LEU A 91 6.58 6.18 16.66
C LEU A 91 7.78 5.24 16.63
N SER A 92 8.71 5.45 15.69
CA SER A 92 10.00 4.76 15.70
C SER A 92 10.98 5.48 16.64
N ARG A 93 11.43 4.75 17.67
CA ARG A 93 12.55 5.14 18.52
C ARG A 93 13.82 4.61 17.87
N GLY A 94 14.89 5.40 17.81
CA GLY A 94 16.22 4.98 17.34
C GLY A 94 16.89 3.81 18.10
N ASP A 95 16.14 3.09 18.95
CA ASP A 95 16.55 1.86 19.64
C ASP A 95 15.63 0.67 19.29
N ASP A 96 15.18 0.55 18.04
CA ASP A 96 14.37 -0.57 17.52
C ASP A 96 13.00 -0.79 18.21
N ARG A 97 12.43 0.25 18.84
CA ARG A 97 11.10 0.19 19.46
C ARG A 97 10.10 1.01 18.66
N VAL A 98 9.00 0.37 18.28
CA VAL A 98 7.85 1.01 17.63
C VAL A 98 6.68 0.99 18.60
N TYR A 99 6.10 2.16 18.88
CA TYR A 99 4.87 2.29 19.66
C TYR A 99 3.70 2.53 18.72
N GLU A 100 2.65 1.72 18.83
CA GLU A 100 1.37 1.90 18.15
C GLU A 100 0.32 2.32 19.19
N VAL A 101 -0.33 3.46 18.96
CA VAL A 101 -1.48 3.90 19.77
C VAL A 101 -2.73 3.78 18.91
N GLU A 102 -3.65 2.90 19.28
CA GLU A 102 -4.97 2.75 18.65
C GLU A 102 -5.99 3.58 19.43
N THR A 103 -6.50 4.67 18.84
CA THR A 103 -7.58 5.43 19.48
C THR A 103 -8.93 4.79 19.19
N GLY A 104 -9.65 4.45 20.25
CA GLY A 104 -10.97 3.84 20.22
C GLY A 104 -12.01 4.62 19.39
N GLN A 105 -13.02 3.89 18.90
CA GLN A 105 -14.09 4.44 18.07
C GLN A 105 -15.10 5.28 18.89
N GLY A 106 -15.65 6.31 18.24
CA GLY A 106 -17.09 6.56 18.24
C GLY A 106 -17.68 7.41 19.37
N ILE A 107 -18.43 8.43 18.98
CA ILE A 107 -19.27 9.27 19.84
C ILE A 107 -20.42 8.43 20.42
N LEU A 108 -20.68 8.62 21.73
CA LEU A 108 -21.73 8.05 22.60
C LEU A 108 -21.38 6.74 23.33
N GLY A 109 -21.25 6.86 24.66
CA GLY A 109 -21.32 5.75 25.62
C GLY A 109 -20.01 5.50 26.36
N PHE A 110 -19.96 5.94 27.61
CA PHE A 110 -19.14 5.27 28.62
C PHE A 110 -19.59 3.81 28.70
N ASP A 111 -18.69 2.87 28.48
CA ASP A 111 -18.30 1.85 29.46
C ASP A 111 -17.33 0.84 28.82
N ALA A 112 -16.29 0.54 29.60
CA ALA A 112 -15.32 -0.56 29.49
C ALA A 112 -15.22 -1.30 28.15
N CYS A 113 -14.06 -1.18 27.47
CA CYS A 113 -13.56 -2.27 26.62
C CYS A 113 -12.03 -2.29 26.60
N GLU A 114 -11.53 -3.51 26.68
CA GLU A 114 -10.17 -3.93 27.01
C GLU A 114 -9.06 -3.30 26.17
N GLU A 115 -8.03 -2.84 26.88
CA GLU A 115 -6.73 -2.52 26.30
C GLU A 115 -6.12 -3.77 25.67
N ARG A 116 -6.07 -3.82 24.33
CA ARG A 116 -5.16 -4.75 23.65
C ARG A 116 -3.86 -4.04 23.33
N VAL A 117 -3.03 -3.90 24.36
CA VAL A 117 -1.59 -3.70 24.16
C VAL A 117 -1.07 -4.98 23.54
N VAL A 118 -0.85 -4.97 22.22
CA VAL A 118 -0.06 -6.03 21.58
C VAL A 118 1.39 -5.57 21.67
N PRO A 119 2.20 -6.05 22.63
CA PRO A 119 3.63 -5.85 22.53
C PRO A 119 4.07 -6.52 21.23
N LEU A 120 4.59 -5.75 20.28
CA LEU A 120 5.37 -6.34 19.20
C LEU A 120 6.51 -7.11 19.88
N ARG A 121 6.41 -8.44 19.87
CA ARG A 121 7.50 -9.35 20.23
C ARG A 121 8.72 -8.87 19.44
N ARG A 122 9.74 -8.40 20.17
CA ARG A 122 11.08 -8.00 19.69
C ARG A 122 11.14 -7.88 18.17
N VAL A 123 10.91 -6.67 17.65
CA VAL A 123 11.25 -6.33 16.26
C VAL A 123 12.75 -6.56 16.16
N THR A 124 13.13 -7.72 15.64
CA THR A 124 14.51 -8.07 15.34
C THR A 124 14.86 -7.30 14.08
N CYS A 125 15.50 -6.16 14.31
CA CYS A 125 16.22 -5.33 13.35
C CYS A 125 15.36 -4.50 12.36
N PRO A 126 15.73 -3.22 12.12
CA PRO A 126 15.20 -2.37 11.04
C PRO A 126 15.41 -2.93 9.62
N GLN A 127 16.07 -4.08 9.47
CA GLN A 127 16.34 -4.73 8.19
C GLN A 127 15.22 -5.70 7.75
N ASN A 128 14.25 -6.06 8.61
CA ASN A 128 13.22 -7.06 8.26
C ASN A 128 11.81 -6.48 7.98
N TRP A 129 11.76 -5.33 7.33
CA TRP A 129 10.49 -4.73 6.89
C TRP A 129 9.67 -5.64 5.97
N MET A 130 10.33 -6.48 5.18
CA MET A 130 9.67 -7.49 4.34
C MET A 130 8.89 -8.52 5.17
N GLY A 131 9.45 -9.00 6.28
CA GLY A 131 8.75 -9.92 7.18
C GLY A 131 7.53 -9.28 7.84
N ILE A 132 7.64 -8.00 8.22
CA ILE A 132 6.52 -7.23 8.79
C ILE A 132 5.41 -7.05 7.74
N ALA A 133 5.77 -6.69 6.51
CA ALA A 133 4.82 -6.53 5.42
C ALA A 133 4.04 -7.83 5.15
N GLU A 134 4.74 -8.95 5.08
CA GLU A 134 4.12 -10.25 4.84
C GLU A 134 3.21 -10.67 6.01
N GLN A 135 3.63 -10.44 7.25
CA GLN A 135 2.79 -10.75 8.41
C GLN A 135 1.53 -9.89 8.44
N ALA A 136 1.65 -8.57 8.24
CA ALA A 136 0.52 -7.66 8.19
C ALA A 136 -0.45 -8.03 7.04
N ARG A 137 0.08 -8.45 5.89
CA ARG A 137 -0.73 -8.94 4.77
C ARG A 137 -1.54 -10.18 5.15
N ARG A 138 -0.93 -11.16 5.83
CA ARG A 138 -1.63 -12.38 6.28
C ARG A 138 -2.75 -12.08 7.28
N GLU A 139 -2.56 -11.07 8.11
CA GLU A 139 -3.56 -10.61 9.07
C GLU A 139 -4.64 -9.72 8.44
N GLY A 140 -4.60 -9.48 7.13
CA GLY A 140 -5.53 -8.61 6.41
C GLY A 140 -5.32 -7.11 6.65
N ARG A 141 -4.25 -6.73 7.34
CA ARG A 141 -3.87 -5.34 7.59
C ARG A 141 -3.13 -4.77 6.38
N ILE A 142 -3.84 -4.60 5.27
CA ILE A 142 -3.29 -4.23 3.97
C ILE A 142 -2.55 -2.88 4.00
N HIS A 143 -3.08 -1.89 4.73
CA HIS A 143 -2.43 -0.59 4.87
C HIS A 143 -1.09 -0.68 5.62
N ASP A 144 -1.04 -1.45 6.71
CA ASP A 144 0.19 -1.64 7.49
C ASP A 144 1.25 -2.38 6.66
N ALA A 145 0.82 -3.33 5.85
CA ALA A 145 1.69 -4.03 4.91
C ALA A 145 2.31 -3.09 3.87
N LEU A 146 1.52 -2.18 3.30
CA LEU A 146 2.03 -1.17 2.36
C LEU A 146 3.06 -0.23 2.99
N VAL A 147 2.81 0.22 4.22
CA VAL A 147 3.76 1.07 4.96
C VAL A 147 5.06 0.32 5.22
N ALA A 148 4.99 -0.93 5.65
CA ALA A 148 6.18 -1.76 5.84
C ALA A 148 6.97 -1.93 4.54
N LEU A 149 6.30 -2.10 3.40
CA LEU A 149 6.97 -2.14 2.09
C LEU A 149 7.62 -0.80 1.71
N GLU A 150 6.99 0.34 2.04
CA GLU A 150 7.61 1.66 1.82
C GLU A 150 8.90 1.80 2.61
N GLN A 151 8.95 1.29 3.84
CA GLN A 151 10.19 1.27 4.62
C GLN A 151 11.20 0.28 4.06
N ALA A 152 10.77 -0.88 3.58
CA ALA A 152 11.68 -1.82 2.91
C ALA A 152 12.35 -1.18 1.69
N LEU A 153 11.59 -0.39 0.93
CA LEU A 153 12.03 0.32 -0.27
C LEU A 153 12.82 1.59 0.02
N SER A 154 12.61 2.25 1.16
CA SER A 154 13.43 3.39 1.58
C SER A 154 14.84 2.95 2.01
N VAL A 155 14.94 1.77 2.64
CA VAL A 155 16.21 1.14 3.01
C VAL A 155 16.91 0.57 1.78
N ASP A 156 16.17 -0.12 0.92
CA ASP A 156 16.70 -0.74 -0.29
C ASP A 156 15.66 -0.66 -1.42
N GLY A 157 15.78 0.39 -2.23
CA GLY A 157 14.92 0.63 -3.38
C GLY A 157 15.15 -0.34 -4.55
N SER A 158 16.18 -1.19 -4.48
CA SER A 158 16.50 -2.19 -5.51
C SER A 158 15.89 -3.57 -5.25
N ARG A 159 15.10 -3.72 -4.17
CA ARG A 159 14.45 -4.99 -3.83
C ARG A 159 13.22 -5.26 -4.71
N LEU A 160 13.37 -6.17 -5.67
CA LEU A 160 12.29 -6.57 -6.58
C LEU A 160 11.07 -7.12 -5.83
N GLU A 161 11.28 -7.96 -4.82
CA GLU A 161 10.19 -8.59 -4.07
C GLU A 161 9.31 -7.54 -3.39
N ALA A 162 9.91 -6.45 -2.90
CA ALA A 162 9.19 -5.37 -2.24
C ALA A 162 8.29 -4.61 -3.23
N TRP A 163 8.81 -4.29 -4.41
CA TRP A 163 8.03 -3.67 -5.48
C TRP A 163 6.90 -4.57 -5.99
N ASN A 164 7.17 -5.87 -6.15
CA ASN A 164 6.14 -6.84 -6.55
C ASN A 164 5.02 -6.98 -5.49
N GLN A 165 5.37 -7.15 -4.22
CA GLN A 165 4.39 -7.22 -3.14
C GLN A 165 3.58 -5.93 -3.01
N ARG A 166 4.22 -4.77 -3.22
CA ARG A 166 3.54 -3.47 -3.21
C ARG A 166 2.48 -3.42 -4.31
N GLY A 167 2.83 -3.81 -5.54
CA GLY A 167 1.89 -3.87 -6.65
C GLY A 167 0.71 -4.79 -6.37
N MET A 168 0.96 -5.98 -5.81
CA MET A 168 -0.12 -6.92 -5.47
C MET A 168 -1.07 -6.36 -4.41
N LEU A 169 -0.56 -5.69 -3.38
CA LEU A 169 -1.41 -5.05 -2.37
C LEU A 169 -2.20 -3.87 -2.94
N LEU A 170 -1.60 -3.08 -3.83
CA LEU A 170 -2.29 -1.97 -4.50
C LEU A 170 -3.46 -2.47 -5.36
N LEU A 171 -3.31 -3.61 -6.06
CA LEU A 171 -4.43 -4.26 -6.76
C LEU A 171 -5.54 -4.68 -5.81
N SER A 172 -5.20 -5.25 -4.65
CA SER A 172 -6.21 -5.62 -3.64
C SER A 172 -7.01 -4.42 -3.14
N LEU A 173 -6.44 -3.22 -3.18
CA LEU A 173 -7.08 -1.94 -2.83
C LEU A 173 -7.75 -1.23 -4.03
N LYS A 174 -7.85 -1.89 -5.20
CA LYS A 174 -8.38 -1.30 -6.44
C LYS A 174 -7.63 -0.04 -6.91
N ARG A 175 -6.34 0.04 -6.60
CA ARG A 175 -5.41 1.09 -7.03
C ARG A 175 -4.53 0.57 -8.18
N ALA A 176 -5.16 0.14 -9.26
CA ALA A 176 -4.49 -0.57 -10.36
C ALA A 176 -3.42 0.29 -11.08
N SER A 177 -3.61 1.60 -11.21
CA SER A 177 -2.62 2.52 -11.79
C SER A 177 -1.30 2.53 -11.02
N GLU A 178 -1.37 2.64 -9.69
CA GLU A 178 -0.17 2.61 -8.84
C GLU A 178 0.46 1.21 -8.79
N ALA A 179 -0.35 0.16 -8.93
CA ALA A 179 0.16 -1.21 -9.05
C ALA A 179 1.00 -1.39 -10.32
N VAL A 180 0.52 -0.87 -11.46
CA VAL A 180 1.27 -0.87 -12.73
C VAL A 180 2.63 -0.18 -12.56
N GLU A 181 2.68 0.98 -11.89
CA GLU A 181 3.93 1.67 -11.61
C GLU A 181 4.88 0.81 -10.76
N ALA A 182 4.38 0.19 -9.69
CA ALA A 182 5.17 -0.68 -8.83
C ALA A 182 5.74 -1.89 -9.59
N PHE A 183 4.94 -2.55 -10.43
CA PHE A 183 5.41 -3.68 -11.24
C PHE A 183 6.39 -3.25 -12.32
N ARG A 184 6.19 -2.09 -12.97
CA ARG A 184 7.15 -1.52 -13.92
C ARG A 184 8.49 -1.22 -13.23
N ARG A 185 8.48 -0.73 -11.99
CA ARG A 185 9.70 -0.55 -11.18
C ARG A 185 10.39 -1.88 -10.88
N ALA A 186 9.65 -2.91 -10.49
CA ALA A 186 10.20 -4.26 -10.31
C ALA A 186 10.85 -4.79 -11.62
N LEU A 187 10.19 -4.63 -12.76
CA LEU A 187 10.73 -5.09 -14.05
C LEU A 187 11.91 -4.26 -14.56
N ALA A 188 12.01 -2.99 -14.17
CA ALA A 188 13.21 -2.19 -14.45
C ALA A 188 14.44 -2.71 -13.71
N LEU A 189 14.24 -3.30 -12.52
CA LEU A 189 15.30 -3.94 -11.72
C LEU A 189 15.64 -5.34 -12.26
N GLN A 190 14.63 -6.15 -12.58
CA GLN A 190 14.80 -7.47 -13.19
C GLN A 190 13.81 -7.70 -14.34
N PRO A 191 14.24 -7.48 -15.59
CA PRO A 191 13.36 -7.63 -16.75
C PRO A 191 12.89 -9.06 -17.04
N THR A 192 13.53 -10.07 -16.43
CA THR A 192 13.33 -11.50 -16.69
C THR A 192 12.39 -12.18 -15.69
N SER A 193 11.67 -11.42 -14.85
CA SER A 193 10.71 -12.00 -13.90
C SER A 193 9.36 -12.27 -14.58
N SER A 194 9.08 -13.54 -14.88
CA SER A 194 7.79 -13.98 -15.45
C SER A 194 6.61 -13.68 -14.53
N VAL A 195 6.79 -13.87 -13.21
CA VAL A 195 5.76 -13.61 -12.18
C VAL A 195 5.36 -12.13 -12.16
N VAL A 196 6.35 -11.23 -12.18
CA VAL A 196 6.05 -9.79 -12.16
C VAL A 196 5.37 -9.35 -13.47
N ARG A 197 5.76 -9.91 -14.62
CA ARG A 197 5.07 -9.64 -15.90
C ARG A 197 3.62 -10.10 -15.90
N TYR A 198 3.36 -11.28 -15.35
CA TYR A 198 2.00 -11.78 -15.15
C TYR A 198 1.19 -10.83 -14.25
N ASN A 199 1.74 -10.40 -13.12
CA ASN A 199 1.08 -9.46 -12.22
C ASN A 199 0.83 -8.09 -12.85
N LEU A 200 1.79 -7.58 -13.64
CA LEU A 200 1.64 -6.35 -14.43
C LEU A 200 0.49 -6.49 -15.43
N ALA A 201 0.39 -7.61 -16.14
CA ALA A 201 -0.69 -7.84 -17.07
C ALA A 201 -2.06 -7.84 -16.40
N ASN A 202 -2.18 -8.44 -15.22
CA ASN A 202 -3.43 -8.40 -14.44
C ASN A 202 -3.79 -6.97 -14.04
N ALA A 203 -2.81 -6.16 -13.65
CA ALA A 203 -3.03 -4.75 -13.33
C ALA A 203 -3.47 -3.93 -14.55
N LEU A 204 -2.89 -4.20 -15.73
CA LEU A 204 -3.28 -3.56 -16.98
C LEU A 204 -4.69 -3.95 -17.42
N ASP A 205 -5.09 -5.22 -17.24
CA ASP A 205 -6.45 -5.68 -17.53
C ASP A 205 -7.49 -5.00 -16.61
N GLU A 206 -7.20 -4.79 -15.32
CA GLU A 206 -8.07 -4.02 -14.42
C GLU A 206 -8.25 -2.55 -14.87
N LEU A 207 -7.27 -1.99 -15.58
CA LEU A 207 -7.36 -0.66 -16.18
C LEU A 207 -8.06 -0.65 -17.56
N GLY A 208 -8.38 -1.82 -18.11
CA GLY A 208 -8.94 -1.96 -19.46
C GLY A 208 -7.89 -1.92 -20.58
N GLU A 209 -6.60 -1.83 -20.25
CA GLU A 209 -5.45 -1.81 -21.17
C GLU A 209 -5.16 -3.22 -21.73
N THR A 210 -6.17 -3.81 -22.37
CA THR A 210 -6.21 -5.24 -22.74
C THR A 210 -5.09 -5.62 -23.71
N LEU A 211 -4.73 -4.73 -24.64
CA LEU A 211 -3.67 -4.98 -25.62
C LEU A 211 -2.30 -5.07 -24.96
N GLU A 212 -1.98 -4.17 -24.02
CA GLU A 212 -0.73 -4.21 -23.26
C GLU A 212 -0.70 -5.41 -22.31
N ALA A 213 -1.82 -5.73 -21.65
CA ALA A 213 -1.95 -6.90 -20.79
C ALA A 213 -1.63 -8.19 -21.55
N VAL A 214 -2.23 -8.39 -22.73
CA VAL A 214 -1.93 -9.53 -23.60
C VAL A 214 -0.43 -9.55 -23.94
N ALA A 215 0.16 -8.44 -24.35
CA ALA A 215 1.59 -8.37 -24.69
C ALA A 215 2.49 -8.80 -23.51
N GLU A 216 2.22 -8.32 -22.29
CA GLU A 216 2.99 -8.71 -21.10
C GLU A 216 2.81 -10.18 -20.73
N LEU A 217 1.62 -10.76 -20.91
CA LEU A 217 1.42 -12.21 -20.75
C LEU A 217 2.22 -13.02 -21.77
N GLY A 218 2.37 -12.52 -22.99
CA GLY A 218 3.24 -13.14 -24.00
C GLY A 218 4.71 -13.14 -23.57
N ARG A 219 5.17 -12.02 -23.01
CA ARG A 219 6.53 -11.91 -22.44
C ARG A 219 6.72 -12.79 -21.21
N ALA A 220 5.69 -12.93 -20.37
CA ALA A 220 5.70 -13.86 -19.23
C ALA A 220 5.82 -15.32 -19.70
N LEU A 221 5.05 -15.72 -20.72
CA LEU A 221 5.07 -17.08 -21.29
C LEU A 221 6.37 -17.38 -22.04
N ALA A 222 7.00 -16.38 -22.66
CA ALA A 222 8.33 -16.56 -23.25
C ALA A 222 9.41 -16.92 -22.21
N LEU A 223 9.21 -16.51 -20.95
CA LEU A 223 10.10 -16.82 -19.82
C LEU A 223 9.68 -18.09 -19.07
N ASN A 224 8.38 -18.35 -18.97
CA ASN A 224 7.81 -19.55 -18.36
C ASN A 224 6.64 -20.09 -19.20
N PRO A 225 6.91 -20.98 -20.17
CA PRO A 225 5.89 -21.51 -21.07
C PRO A 225 4.82 -22.39 -20.39
N GLU A 226 5.11 -22.97 -19.22
CA GLU A 226 4.19 -23.85 -18.50
C GLU A 226 3.33 -23.10 -17.46
N HIS A 227 3.27 -21.77 -17.53
CA HIS A 227 2.44 -20.98 -16.59
C HIS A 227 0.97 -20.96 -17.04
N ALA A 228 0.17 -21.86 -16.46
CA ALA A 228 -1.25 -22.04 -16.78
C ALA A 228 -2.06 -20.73 -16.70
N ASP A 229 -1.95 -19.98 -15.60
CA ASP A 229 -2.68 -18.72 -15.41
C ASP A 229 -2.34 -17.67 -16.47
N SER A 230 -1.11 -17.65 -16.98
CA SER A 230 -0.75 -16.75 -18.08
C SER A 230 -1.40 -17.16 -19.40
N HIS A 231 -1.50 -18.47 -19.69
CA HIS A 231 -2.26 -18.96 -20.83
C HIS A 231 -3.74 -18.61 -20.70
N PHE A 232 -4.33 -18.82 -19.52
CA PHE A 232 -5.72 -18.52 -19.23
C PHE A 232 -6.04 -17.03 -19.43
N ASN A 233 -5.31 -16.13 -18.77
CA ASN A 233 -5.55 -14.69 -18.87
C ASN A 233 -5.26 -14.14 -20.26
N ARG A 234 -4.27 -14.72 -20.98
CA ARG A 234 -3.95 -14.28 -22.34
C ARG A 234 -5.06 -14.67 -23.31
N ALA A 235 -5.63 -15.86 -23.16
CA ALA A 235 -6.76 -16.28 -23.96
C ALA A 235 -7.99 -15.39 -23.72
N LEU A 236 -8.30 -15.03 -22.46
CA LEU A 236 -9.36 -14.05 -22.15
C LEU A 236 -9.12 -12.69 -22.82
N GLY A 237 -7.91 -12.14 -22.70
CA GLY A 237 -7.57 -10.87 -23.34
C GLY A 237 -7.69 -10.93 -24.87
N LEU A 238 -7.27 -12.02 -25.49
CA LEU A 238 -7.41 -12.23 -26.94
C LEU A 238 -8.87 -12.36 -27.38
N GLU A 239 -9.74 -12.99 -26.58
CA GLU A 239 -11.19 -13.03 -26.83
C GLU A 239 -11.81 -11.63 -26.76
N LYS A 240 -11.46 -10.82 -25.74
CA LYS A 240 -11.89 -9.41 -25.64
C LYS A 240 -11.50 -8.61 -26.88
N MET A 241 -10.37 -8.93 -27.50
CA MET A 241 -9.87 -8.32 -28.74
C MET A 241 -10.43 -8.95 -30.03
N GLY A 242 -11.27 -9.99 -29.93
CA GLY A 242 -11.81 -10.72 -31.08
C GLY A 242 -10.82 -11.65 -31.81
N ARG A 243 -9.62 -11.86 -31.25
CA ARG A 243 -8.54 -12.71 -31.82
C ARG A 243 -8.74 -14.18 -31.45
N ARG A 244 -9.88 -14.74 -31.87
CA ARG A 244 -10.38 -16.07 -31.45
C ARG A 244 -9.43 -17.23 -31.72
N GLU A 245 -8.74 -17.25 -32.87
CA GLU A 245 -7.85 -18.37 -33.20
C GLU A 245 -6.62 -18.41 -32.27
N GLU A 246 -6.07 -17.25 -31.92
CA GLU A 246 -4.97 -17.17 -30.96
C GLU A 246 -5.44 -17.49 -29.53
N ALA A 247 -6.64 -17.05 -29.15
CA ALA A 247 -7.24 -17.42 -27.88
C ALA A 247 -7.42 -18.95 -27.76
N ARG A 248 -7.91 -19.61 -28.82
CA ARG A 248 -8.04 -21.08 -28.87
C ARG A 248 -6.72 -21.80 -28.63
N TYR A 249 -5.63 -21.32 -29.21
CA TYR A 249 -4.30 -21.89 -28.95
C TYR A 249 -3.97 -21.84 -27.45
N HIS A 250 -4.13 -20.67 -26.82
CA HIS A 250 -3.83 -20.53 -25.39
C HIS A 250 -4.80 -21.31 -24.50
N TRP A 251 -6.06 -21.49 -24.90
CA TRP A 251 -7.00 -22.37 -24.19
C TRP A 251 -6.58 -23.83 -24.21
N ARG A 252 -6.08 -24.31 -25.36
CA ARG A 252 -5.58 -25.69 -25.48
C ARG A 252 -4.32 -25.89 -24.63
N GLU A 253 -3.40 -24.94 -24.64
CA GLU A 253 -2.21 -25.00 -23.78
C GLU A 253 -2.59 -24.94 -22.29
N TYR A 254 -3.54 -24.09 -21.87
CA TYR A 254 -4.06 -24.09 -20.51
C TYR A 254 -4.59 -25.48 -20.11
N LEU A 255 -5.43 -26.10 -20.96
CA LEU A 255 -5.97 -27.44 -20.71
C LEU A 255 -4.93 -28.56 -20.75
N ARG A 256 -3.83 -28.38 -21.49
CA ARG A 256 -2.70 -29.31 -21.49
C ARG A 256 -1.98 -29.30 -20.14
N ILE A 257 -1.80 -28.10 -19.56
CA ILE A 257 -1.12 -27.91 -18.27
C ILE A 257 -2.06 -28.28 -17.11
N GLU A 258 -3.29 -27.78 -17.14
CA GLU A 258 -4.35 -28.02 -16.15
C GLU A 258 -5.55 -28.74 -16.77
N PRO A 259 -5.53 -30.08 -16.86
CA PRO A 259 -6.61 -30.85 -17.48
C PRO A 259 -7.82 -31.04 -16.55
N SER A 260 -7.74 -30.70 -15.27
CA SER A 260 -8.80 -30.96 -14.30
C SER A 260 -9.09 -29.74 -13.44
N GLY A 261 -10.32 -29.62 -12.97
CA GLY A 261 -10.79 -28.48 -12.20
C GLY A 261 -11.98 -27.79 -12.85
N GLU A 262 -12.64 -26.92 -12.09
CA GLU A 262 -13.81 -26.17 -12.55
C GLU A 262 -13.47 -25.25 -13.73
N SER A 263 -12.34 -24.54 -13.65
CA SER A 263 -11.85 -23.69 -14.74
C SER A 263 -11.60 -24.48 -16.03
N ALA A 264 -10.97 -25.65 -15.94
CA ALA A 264 -10.75 -26.53 -17.08
C ALA A 264 -12.07 -27.03 -17.71
N GLN A 265 -13.08 -27.34 -16.89
CA GLN A 265 -14.41 -27.72 -17.39
C GLN A 265 -15.08 -26.57 -18.14
N LYS A 266 -15.01 -25.34 -17.61
CA LYS A 266 -15.53 -24.13 -18.27
C LYS A 266 -14.84 -23.88 -19.61
N VAL A 267 -13.51 -23.98 -19.66
CA VAL A 267 -12.75 -23.81 -20.91
C VAL A 267 -13.10 -24.89 -21.93
N ARG A 268 -13.28 -26.15 -21.52
CA ARG A 268 -13.75 -27.21 -22.43
C ARG A 268 -15.13 -26.94 -23.00
N GLN A 269 -16.06 -26.50 -22.17
CA GLN A 269 -17.40 -26.15 -22.62
C GLN A 269 -17.35 -24.99 -23.62
N PHE A 270 -16.62 -23.93 -23.27
CA PHE A 270 -16.39 -22.79 -24.15
C PHE A 270 -15.83 -23.19 -25.52
N LEU A 271 -14.81 -24.07 -25.55
CA LEU A 271 -14.24 -24.56 -26.80
C LEU A 271 -15.25 -25.37 -27.62
N ARG A 272 -16.05 -26.25 -27.00
CA ARG A 272 -17.13 -26.99 -27.69
C ARG A 272 -18.16 -26.06 -28.31
N ASP A 273 -18.66 -25.10 -27.53
CA ASP A 273 -19.66 -24.14 -28.01
C ASP A 273 -19.12 -23.30 -29.18
N SER A 274 -17.82 -22.96 -29.15
CA SER A 274 -17.13 -22.23 -30.23
C SER A 274 -16.91 -23.06 -31.51
N GLU A 275 -16.87 -24.38 -31.39
CA GLU A 275 -16.73 -25.32 -32.51
C GLU A 275 -18.08 -25.58 -33.18
N GLU A 276 -19.17 -25.69 -32.41
CA GLU A 276 -20.53 -25.89 -32.93
C GLU A 276 -21.02 -24.71 -33.80
N HIS A 277 -20.67 -23.47 -33.43
CA HIS A 277 -20.99 -22.27 -34.23
C HIS A 277 -20.21 -22.16 -35.54
N ARG A 278 -19.20 -23.02 -35.76
CA ARG A 278 -18.42 -23.09 -37.00
C ARG A 278 -19.04 -24.07 -38.02
N VAL A 279 -19.95 -24.95 -37.57
CA VAL A 279 -20.63 -25.94 -38.41
C VAL A 279 -22.00 -25.39 -38.86
N ILE A 280 -22.00 -24.30 -39.62
CA ILE A 280 -23.10 -24.09 -40.59
C ILE A 280 -22.58 -24.67 -41.91
N PRO A 281 -23.09 -25.82 -42.38
CA PRO A 281 -22.70 -26.33 -43.67
C PRO A 281 -23.13 -25.29 -44.71
N LEU A 282 -22.21 -24.88 -45.58
CA LEU A 282 -22.56 -24.38 -46.90
C LEU A 282 -23.49 -25.43 -47.51
N ARG A 283 -24.81 -25.16 -47.50
CA ARG A 283 -25.75 -25.87 -48.36
C ARG A 283 -25.23 -25.66 -49.78
N SER A 284 -24.60 -26.69 -50.33
CA SER A 284 -24.32 -26.80 -51.76
C SER A 284 -25.66 -26.67 -52.49
N GLY A 285 -25.92 -25.47 -53.00
CA GLY A 285 -27.08 -25.18 -53.82
C GLY A 285 -26.88 -25.77 -55.20
N ARG A 286 -27.67 -26.82 -55.46
CA ARG A 286 -28.23 -27.29 -56.74
C ARG A 286 -27.29 -27.50 -57.93
#